data_AF-A0A946N6C7-F1
#
_entry.id   AF-A0A946N6C7-F1
#
_cell.length_a   1.000
_cell.length_b   1.000
_cell.length_c   1.000
_cell.angle_alpha   90.00
_cell.angle_beta   90.00
_cell.angle_gamma   90.00
#
_symmetry.space_group_name_H-M   'P 1'
#
loop_
_entity.id
_entity.type
_entity.pdbx_description
1 polymer ?
#
loop_
_entity_poly.entity_id
_entity_poly.type
_entity_poly.pdbx_seq_one_letter_code
_entity_poly.pdbx_strand_id
1 'polypeptide(L)'
;MTNAASDDWRVGVDIGGTFTDVVLWREGSENLVQVKLLTTPDDPSRAVLDGVGQALDRAGIDARQLTSVVHGTTLVANALIERKGVATGLITTTGFRDVLEIGREWRYDLFNLDIEMPPPLVPRRLCLEIDERIDANGAIDTALNLDQLPALVETFRAQNVRSIGVCLLHAYLNPAHEQAVGAALAKAMPDVTISLSSDVCPEMGEYERTSTTVANAYVHPLFRDYVERLAAALDELGYTRELLLVLSDGRGIAADVAVKYPIRLVQSGPAAGAEAARLFGELANQNDILCFDMGGTTAKACLIHDGEPERTVNFEVARETRFAEGSGLPLLIPAIDMIEIGAGGGSIAQVDQRGLLQVGPHSAGADPGPACYGRGNEHPTVTDCDLLLGYLDENAFLGGKMVLDRAAATKAVQTHLADPLGITAIEAAWRVHETVTANMA
;
A
#
# COMPACT_ATOMS: atom_id res chain seq x y z
N MET A 1 24.91 40.00 -16.17
CA MET A 1 25.03 38.75 -15.38
C MET A 1 24.12 37.75 -16.04
N THR A 2 24.72 36.72 -16.63
CA THR A 2 24.04 35.65 -17.38
C THR A 2 23.05 34.94 -16.49
N ASN A 3 21.78 34.96 -16.89
CA ASN A 3 20.68 34.23 -16.28
C ASN A 3 20.93 32.74 -16.57
N ALA A 4 21.67 32.04 -15.70
CA ALA A 4 21.70 30.59 -15.72
C ALA A 4 20.27 30.15 -15.36
N ALA A 5 19.52 29.70 -16.36
CA ALA A 5 18.18 29.18 -16.15
C ALA A 5 18.32 28.04 -15.12
N SER A 6 17.74 28.19 -13.93
CA SER A 6 17.96 27.21 -12.88
C SER A 6 17.49 25.83 -13.36
N ASP A 7 18.35 24.84 -13.14
CA ASP A 7 18.16 23.43 -13.43
C ASP A 7 17.22 22.80 -12.40
N ASP A 8 16.06 23.40 -12.14
CA ASP A 8 15.14 22.98 -11.06
C ASP A 8 14.03 22.06 -11.60
N TRP A 9 14.43 20.92 -12.16
CA TRP A 9 13.48 19.89 -12.58
C TRP A 9 13.16 18.92 -11.45
N ARG A 10 11.88 18.64 -11.25
CA ARG A 10 11.38 17.73 -10.22
C ARG A 10 10.55 16.64 -10.86
N VAL A 11 10.71 15.42 -10.35
CA VAL A 11 9.91 14.27 -10.77
C VAL A 11 9.07 13.79 -9.60
N GLY A 12 7.76 13.68 -9.82
CA GLY A 12 6.83 12.93 -8.97
C GLY A 12 6.47 11.62 -9.65
N VAL A 13 6.52 10.51 -8.92
CA VAL A 13 6.13 9.18 -9.39
C VAL A 13 5.10 8.61 -8.43
N ASP A 14 3.98 8.12 -8.93
CA ASP A 14 3.05 7.30 -8.16
C ASP A 14 2.84 5.94 -8.82
N ILE A 15 2.99 4.87 -8.05
CA ILE A 15 2.66 3.50 -8.49
C ILE A 15 1.34 3.08 -7.87
N GLY A 16 0.32 3.03 -8.69
CA GLY A 16 -0.95 2.37 -8.37
C GLY A 16 -0.99 0.91 -8.80
N GLY A 17 -2.10 0.23 -8.48
CA GLY A 17 -2.34 -1.16 -8.86
C GLY A 17 -2.54 -1.37 -10.37
N THR A 18 -3.00 -0.35 -11.10
CA THR A 18 -3.26 -0.43 -12.55
C THR A 18 -2.24 0.33 -13.39
N PHE A 19 -1.94 1.57 -12.99
CA PHE A 19 -1.05 2.46 -13.72
C PHE A 19 0.06 2.99 -12.82
N THR A 20 1.19 3.29 -13.44
CA THR A 20 2.26 4.11 -12.90
C THR A 20 2.22 5.47 -13.58
N ASP A 21 2.13 6.51 -12.77
CA ASP A 21 2.01 7.90 -13.18
C ASP A 21 3.32 8.63 -12.86
N VAL A 22 3.87 9.32 -13.85
CA VAL A 22 5.10 10.12 -13.74
C VAL A 22 4.80 11.54 -14.19
N VAL A 23 5.18 12.50 -13.35
CA VAL A 23 5.06 13.93 -13.61
C VAL A 23 6.43 14.56 -13.48
N LEU A 24 6.95 15.08 -14.58
CA LEU A 24 8.16 15.90 -14.61
C LEU A 24 7.74 17.37 -14.73
N TRP A 25 8.19 18.19 -13.80
CA TRP A 25 7.86 19.61 -13.75
C TRP A 25 9.11 20.45 -13.55
N ARG A 26 9.22 21.56 -14.27
CA ARG A 26 10.25 22.56 -14.03
C ARG A 26 9.69 23.69 -13.18
N GLU A 27 10.29 23.86 -12.01
CA GLU A 27 9.90 24.88 -11.04
C GLU A 27 9.87 26.28 -11.66
N GLY A 28 8.83 27.05 -11.35
CA GLY A 28 8.63 28.41 -11.86
C GLY A 28 8.29 28.50 -13.35
N SER A 29 7.97 27.39 -14.01
CA SER A 29 7.57 27.38 -15.42
C SER A 29 6.30 26.55 -15.67
N GLU A 30 5.71 26.74 -16.84
CA GLU A 30 4.58 25.94 -17.34
C GLU A 30 5.05 24.60 -17.95
N ASN A 31 6.35 24.29 -17.94
CA ASN A 31 6.86 23.04 -18.49
C ASN A 31 6.49 21.87 -17.58
N LEU A 32 5.50 21.10 -18.02
CA LEU A 32 4.97 19.92 -17.37
C LEU A 32 4.92 18.79 -18.39
N VAL A 33 5.55 17.66 -18.06
CA VAL A 33 5.48 16.43 -18.85
C VAL A 33 4.82 15.36 -18.00
N GLN A 34 3.77 14.75 -18.54
CA GLN A 34 3.07 13.64 -17.91
C GLN A 34 3.30 12.37 -18.73
N VAL A 35 3.59 11.28 -18.03
CA VAL A 35 3.73 9.94 -18.59
C VAL A 35 2.90 8.98 -17.74
N LYS A 36 2.04 8.20 -18.39
CA LYS A 36 1.23 7.16 -17.78
C LYS A 36 1.51 5.84 -18.47
N LEU A 37 1.79 4.82 -17.68
CA LEU A 37 2.18 3.48 -18.11
C LEU A 37 1.43 2.43 -17.30
N LEU A 38 1.24 1.24 -17.87
CA LEU A 38 0.73 0.11 -17.09
C LEU A 38 1.75 -0.26 -16.02
N THR A 39 1.27 -0.50 -14.80
CA THR A 39 2.10 -1.07 -13.74
C THR A 39 2.58 -2.46 -14.17
N THR A 40 3.81 -2.82 -13.79
CA THR A 40 4.42 -4.12 -14.05
C THR A 40 4.41 -4.94 -12.75
N PRO A 41 3.41 -5.79 -12.49
CA PRO A 41 3.19 -6.35 -11.14
C PRO A 41 4.32 -7.27 -10.65
N ASP A 42 5.04 -7.92 -11.57
CA ASP A 42 6.19 -8.79 -11.29
C ASP A 42 7.46 -8.01 -10.92
N ASP A 43 7.64 -6.82 -11.49
CA ASP A 43 8.71 -5.89 -11.13
C ASP A 43 8.31 -4.43 -11.37
N PRO A 44 7.66 -3.79 -10.36
CA PRO A 44 7.13 -2.43 -10.48
C PRO A 44 8.17 -1.36 -10.80
N SER A 45 9.45 -1.63 -10.50
CA SER A 45 10.53 -0.69 -10.77
C SER A 45 10.71 -0.40 -12.27
N ARG A 46 10.37 -1.37 -13.14
CA ARG A 46 10.51 -1.22 -14.59
C ARG A 46 9.57 -0.16 -15.14
N ALA A 47 8.32 -0.13 -14.69
CA ALA A 47 7.35 0.88 -15.12
C ALA A 47 7.74 2.29 -14.66
N VAL A 48 8.31 2.42 -13.45
CA VAL A 48 8.84 3.70 -12.97
C VAL A 48 9.99 4.19 -13.84
N LEU A 49 10.99 3.34 -14.07
CA LEU A 49 12.19 3.72 -14.80
C LEU A 49 11.90 4.04 -16.27
N ASP A 50 11.04 3.27 -16.93
CA ASP A 50 10.54 3.57 -18.27
C ASP A 50 9.77 4.91 -18.28
N GLY A 51 8.94 5.16 -17.28
CA GLY A 51 8.18 6.41 -17.16
C GLY A 51 9.07 7.64 -16.97
N VAL A 52 10.08 7.53 -16.10
CA VAL A 52 11.07 8.58 -15.87
C VAL A 52 11.90 8.83 -17.13
N GLY A 53 12.39 7.77 -17.78
CA GLY A 53 13.13 7.87 -19.05
C GLY A 53 12.30 8.56 -20.14
N GLN A 54 11.05 8.14 -20.35
CA GLN A 54 10.14 8.79 -21.30
C GLN A 54 9.88 10.26 -20.97
N ALA A 55 9.80 10.63 -19.69
CA ALA A 55 9.60 12.01 -19.27
C ALA A 55 10.82 12.88 -19.57
N LEU A 56 12.02 12.38 -19.27
CA LEU A 56 13.30 13.03 -19.55
C LEU A 56 13.50 13.23 -21.06
N ASP A 57 13.26 12.18 -21.87
CA ASP A 57 13.38 12.22 -23.33
C ASP A 57 12.44 13.26 -23.94
N ARG A 58 11.19 13.34 -23.47
CA ARG A 58 10.19 14.32 -23.93
C ARG A 58 10.56 15.76 -23.58
N ALA A 59 11.19 15.97 -22.42
CA ALA A 59 11.67 17.29 -22.00
C ALA A 59 13.03 17.65 -22.62
N GLY A 60 13.77 16.69 -23.16
CA GLY A 60 15.10 16.88 -23.72
C GLY A 60 16.15 17.25 -22.68
N ILE A 61 16.05 16.68 -21.46
CA ILE A 61 16.95 16.95 -20.34
C ILE A 61 17.64 15.68 -19.85
N ASP A 62 18.76 15.84 -19.16
CA ASP A 62 19.50 14.74 -18.51
C ASP A 62 19.05 14.57 -17.05
N ALA A 63 19.11 13.34 -16.51
CA ALA A 63 18.72 13.06 -15.12
C ALA A 63 19.56 13.86 -14.09
N ARG A 64 20.76 14.31 -14.45
CA ARG A 64 21.61 15.20 -13.63
C ARG A 64 20.99 16.56 -13.37
N GLN A 65 20.03 16.98 -14.19
CA GLN A 65 19.29 18.23 -14.02
C GLN A 65 18.09 18.08 -13.08
N LEU A 66 17.83 16.87 -12.56
CA LEU A 66 16.79 16.67 -11.56
C LEU A 66 17.28 17.11 -10.18
N THR A 67 16.53 17.99 -9.53
CA THR A 67 16.77 18.42 -8.15
C THR A 67 16.06 17.52 -7.14
N SER A 68 14.95 16.89 -7.51
CA SER A 68 14.25 15.93 -6.66
C SER A 68 13.53 14.86 -7.47
N VAL A 69 13.52 13.64 -6.91
CA VAL A 69 12.64 12.54 -7.30
C VAL A 69 11.85 12.15 -6.06
N VAL A 70 10.54 12.31 -6.13
CA VAL A 70 9.59 11.96 -5.06
C VAL A 70 8.73 10.81 -5.54
N HIS A 71 8.70 9.73 -4.76
CA HIS A 71 8.02 8.50 -5.13
C HIS A 71 6.96 8.09 -4.11
N GLY A 72 5.71 8.04 -4.57
CA GLY A 72 4.57 7.43 -3.90
C GLY A 72 4.35 5.99 -4.37
N THR A 73 3.96 5.09 -3.47
CA THR A 73 3.79 3.67 -3.80
C THR A 73 2.65 3.00 -3.05
N THR A 74 1.99 2.05 -3.71
CA THR A 74 0.97 1.18 -3.10
C THR A 74 1.49 -0.21 -2.75
N LEU A 75 2.80 -0.48 -2.94
CA LEU A 75 3.38 -1.81 -2.77
C LEU A 75 3.20 -2.38 -1.36
N VAL A 76 3.35 -1.53 -0.33
CA VAL A 76 3.22 -1.97 1.07
C VAL A 76 1.78 -2.39 1.38
N ALA A 77 0.79 -1.58 1.00
CA ALA A 77 -0.61 -1.93 1.17
C ALA A 77 -0.99 -3.20 0.42
N ASN A 78 -0.61 -3.30 -0.87
CA ASN A 78 -0.93 -4.47 -1.68
C ASN A 78 -0.29 -5.75 -1.12
N ALA A 79 0.95 -5.70 -0.63
CA ALA A 79 1.61 -6.85 -0.02
C ALA A 79 0.89 -7.35 1.25
N LEU A 80 0.31 -6.44 2.04
CA LEU A 80 -0.46 -6.77 3.24
C LEU A 80 -1.85 -7.32 2.88
N ILE A 81 -2.55 -6.66 1.95
CA ILE A 81 -3.89 -7.05 1.49
C ILE A 81 -3.86 -8.41 0.79
N GLU A 82 -2.92 -8.61 -0.14
CA GLU A 82 -2.79 -9.85 -0.91
C GLU A 82 -2.01 -10.94 -0.14
N ARG A 83 -1.56 -10.64 1.07
CA ARG A 83 -0.72 -11.52 1.90
C ARG A 83 0.53 -12.00 1.17
N LYS A 84 1.13 -11.17 0.30
CA LYS A 84 2.34 -11.48 -0.49
C LYS A 84 3.65 -10.98 0.14
N GLY A 85 3.76 -11.00 1.46
CA GLY A 85 5.02 -10.70 2.16
C GLY A 85 5.98 -11.88 2.19
N VAL A 86 6.99 -11.79 3.05
CA VAL A 86 7.96 -12.86 3.23
C VAL A 86 7.62 -13.77 4.40
N ALA A 87 8.24 -14.94 4.46
CA ALA A 87 8.21 -15.77 5.66
C ALA A 87 8.81 -15.00 6.85
N THR A 88 7.97 -14.68 7.83
CA THR A 88 8.33 -13.82 8.96
C THR A 88 8.23 -14.60 10.28
N GLY A 89 9.21 -14.40 11.15
CA GLY A 89 9.21 -14.85 12.54
C GLY A 89 8.91 -13.71 13.50
N LEU A 90 8.46 -14.06 14.70
CA LEU A 90 8.25 -13.11 15.79
C LEU A 90 8.92 -13.65 17.05
N ILE A 91 9.67 -12.79 17.76
CA ILE A 91 10.16 -13.05 19.11
C ILE A 91 9.38 -12.19 20.10
N THR A 92 8.77 -12.81 21.10
CA THR A 92 8.04 -12.15 22.20
C THR A 92 8.65 -12.47 23.56
N THR A 93 8.27 -11.68 24.55
CA THR A 93 8.44 -12.04 25.96
C THR A 93 7.77 -13.39 26.25
N THR A 94 8.36 -14.19 27.13
CA THR A 94 7.76 -15.45 27.59
C THR A 94 6.36 -15.22 28.20
N GLY A 95 5.39 -16.04 27.78
CA GLY A 95 3.97 -15.91 28.09
C GLY A 95 3.16 -15.09 27.08
N PHE A 96 3.80 -14.48 26.07
CA PHE A 96 3.16 -13.58 25.11
C PHE A 96 3.15 -14.12 23.68
N ARG A 97 3.49 -15.41 23.49
CA ARG A 97 3.48 -16.08 22.18
C ARG A 97 2.18 -15.92 21.40
N ASP A 98 1.05 -15.90 22.11
CA ASP A 98 -0.30 -15.97 21.52
C ASP A 98 -0.93 -14.59 21.31
N VAL A 99 -0.18 -13.50 21.50
CA VAL A 99 -0.70 -12.11 21.41
C VAL A 99 -1.41 -11.81 20.09
N LEU A 100 -0.92 -12.34 18.96
CA LEU A 100 -1.54 -12.12 17.65
C LEU A 100 -2.80 -12.97 17.43
N GLU A 101 -2.87 -14.16 18.04
CA GLU A 101 -4.01 -15.07 17.91
C GLU A 101 -5.16 -14.64 18.83
N ILE A 102 -4.83 -14.13 20.03
CA ILE A 102 -5.80 -13.60 20.99
C ILE A 102 -6.34 -12.25 20.51
N GLY A 103 -5.47 -11.40 19.97
CA GLY A 103 -5.82 -10.05 19.56
C GLY A 103 -6.38 -9.22 20.72
N ARG A 104 -7.52 -8.57 20.48
CA ARG A 104 -8.29 -7.85 21.52
C ARG A 104 -9.41 -8.68 22.14
N GLU A 105 -9.59 -9.93 21.70
CA GLU A 105 -10.83 -10.71 21.92
C GLU A 105 -12.11 -10.02 21.41
N TRP A 106 -11.96 -9.02 20.52
CA TRP A 106 -13.08 -8.28 19.94
C TRP A 106 -13.68 -9.04 18.76
N ARG A 107 -15.01 -8.96 18.64
CA ARG A 107 -15.75 -9.45 17.48
C ARG A 107 -16.21 -8.25 16.67
N TYR A 108 -15.74 -8.14 15.42
CA TYR A 108 -16.15 -7.07 14.52
C TYR A 108 -17.60 -7.24 14.02
N ASP A 109 -18.14 -8.46 14.12
CA ASP A 109 -19.57 -8.75 13.95
C ASP A 109 -20.10 -9.49 15.20
N LEU A 110 -20.88 -8.77 16.00
CA LEU A 110 -21.46 -9.28 17.25
C LEU A 110 -22.57 -10.31 17.01
N PHE A 111 -23.18 -10.34 15.82
CA PHE A 111 -24.34 -11.18 15.51
C PHE A 111 -23.96 -12.43 14.72
N ASN A 112 -22.84 -12.41 14.00
CA ASN A 112 -22.30 -13.60 13.37
C ASN A 112 -21.60 -14.48 14.41
N LEU A 113 -22.25 -15.57 14.85
CA LEU A 113 -21.67 -16.51 15.82
C LEU A 113 -20.46 -17.28 15.26
N ASP A 114 -20.46 -17.54 13.95
CA ASP A 114 -19.44 -18.29 13.21
C ASP A 114 -18.38 -17.35 12.60
N ILE A 115 -18.17 -16.17 13.18
CA ILE A 115 -17.18 -15.19 12.71
C ILE A 115 -15.79 -15.82 12.67
N GLU A 116 -15.13 -15.72 11.52
CA GLU A 116 -13.72 -16.03 11.39
C GLU A 116 -12.92 -14.73 11.54
N MET A 117 -11.90 -14.77 12.39
CA MET A 117 -10.99 -13.65 12.56
C MET A 117 -9.90 -13.72 11.49
N PRO A 118 -9.44 -12.57 10.97
CA PRO A 118 -8.37 -12.56 9.97
C PRO A 118 -7.13 -13.28 10.50
N PRO A 119 -6.52 -14.19 9.72
CA PRO A 119 -5.34 -14.90 10.18
C PRO A 119 -4.18 -13.91 10.40
N PRO A 120 -3.40 -14.07 11.49
CA PRO A 120 -2.20 -13.27 11.70
C PRO A 120 -1.20 -13.41 10.54
N LEU A 121 -0.40 -12.35 10.32
CA LEU A 121 0.68 -12.38 9.31
C LEU A 121 1.78 -13.39 9.65
N VAL A 122 2.00 -13.65 10.94
CA VAL A 122 2.96 -14.63 11.43
C VAL A 122 2.19 -15.79 12.05
N PRO A 123 2.31 -17.02 11.55
CA PRO A 123 1.63 -18.16 12.14
C PRO A 123 2.23 -18.45 13.52
N ARG A 124 1.40 -18.87 14.49
CA ARG A 124 1.80 -19.19 15.87
C ARG A 124 3.08 -20.04 16.02
N ARG A 125 3.34 -20.97 15.09
CA ARG A 125 4.56 -21.82 15.11
C ARG A 125 5.86 -21.03 14.91
N LEU A 126 5.78 -19.83 14.32
CA LEU A 126 6.89 -18.89 14.11
C LEU A 126 6.86 -17.72 15.11
N CYS A 127 5.90 -17.70 16.03
CA CYS A 127 5.95 -16.87 17.24
C CYS A 127 6.73 -17.67 18.30
N LEU A 128 7.93 -17.20 18.63
CA LEU A 128 8.82 -17.82 19.60
C LEU A 128 9.03 -16.88 20.78
N GLU A 129 9.36 -17.46 21.93
CA GLU A 129 9.54 -16.72 23.17
C GLU A 129 11.01 -16.66 23.57
N ILE A 130 11.38 -15.60 24.27
CA ILE A 130 12.66 -15.48 24.97
C ILE A 130 12.42 -15.13 26.44
N ASP A 131 13.23 -15.67 27.33
CA ASP A 131 13.17 -15.34 28.75
C ASP A 131 13.76 -13.95 28.98
N GLU A 132 12.88 -12.98 29.19
CA GLU A 132 13.19 -11.65 29.68
C GLU A 132 11.96 -11.06 30.36
N ARG A 133 12.13 -10.03 31.20
CA ARG A 133 11.00 -9.21 31.65
C ARG A 133 11.46 -7.80 32.02
N ILE A 134 10.76 -6.82 31.47
CA ILE A 134 10.80 -5.42 31.92
C ILE A 134 9.46 -5.13 32.60
N ASP A 135 9.47 -4.40 33.71
CA ASP A 135 8.25 -4.00 34.41
C ASP A 135 7.63 -2.73 33.82
N ALA A 136 6.44 -2.34 34.31
CA ALA A 136 5.75 -1.15 33.84
C ALA A 136 6.46 0.19 34.16
N ASN A 137 7.48 0.16 35.03
CA ASN A 137 8.33 1.32 35.34
C ASN A 137 9.62 1.34 34.49
N GLY A 138 9.82 0.35 33.63
CA GLY A 138 11.01 0.23 32.78
C GLY A 138 12.20 -0.44 33.49
N ALA A 139 12.02 -0.97 34.69
CA ALA A 139 13.06 -1.72 35.40
C ALA A 139 13.14 -3.16 34.89
N ILE A 140 14.36 -3.70 34.85
CA ILE A 140 14.57 -5.12 34.50
C ILE A 140 14.13 -5.97 35.69
N ASP A 141 13.05 -6.73 35.50
CA ASP A 141 12.54 -7.70 36.47
C ASP A 141 13.23 -9.06 36.28
N THR A 142 13.29 -9.52 35.03
CA THR A 142 13.99 -10.75 34.63
C THR A 142 15.02 -10.42 33.56
N ALA A 143 16.28 -10.79 33.79
CA ALA A 143 17.37 -10.53 32.86
C ALA A 143 17.20 -11.30 31.55
N LEU A 144 17.58 -10.67 30.43
CA LEU A 144 17.54 -11.29 29.10
C LEU A 144 18.44 -12.52 29.00
N ASN A 145 17.86 -13.66 28.63
CA ASN A 145 18.57 -14.91 28.41
C ASN A 145 18.96 -15.10 26.93
N LEU A 146 20.08 -14.51 26.52
CA LEU A 146 20.60 -14.66 25.15
C LEU A 146 21.07 -16.08 24.81
N ASP A 147 21.25 -16.97 25.79
CA ASP A 147 21.67 -18.36 25.54
C ASP A 147 20.58 -19.17 24.83
N GLN A 148 19.32 -18.70 24.82
CA GLN A 148 18.22 -19.29 24.07
C GLN A 148 18.26 -18.97 22.57
N LEU A 149 18.93 -17.87 22.19
CA LEU A 149 18.89 -17.35 20.83
C LEU A 149 19.35 -18.35 19.75
N PRO A 150 20.40 -19.18 19.94
CA PRO A 150 20.81 -20.17 18.95
C PRO A 150 19.68 -21.15 18.56
N ALA A 151 18.87 -21.60 19.53
CA ALA A 151 17.76 -22.51 19.26
C ALA A 151 16.61 -21.82 18.49
N LEU A 152 16.35 -20.54 18.79
CA LEU A 152 15.38 -19.73 18.05
C LEU A 152 15.82 -19.55 16.59
N VAL A 153 17.10 -19.22 16.39
CA VAL A 153 17.71 -19.05 15.07
C VAL A 153 17.62 -20.34 14.24
N GLU A 154 17.92 -21.50 14.82
CA GLU A 154 17.80 -22.78 14.11
C GLU A 154 16.35 -23.06 13.67
N THR A 155 15.38 -22.72 14.52
CA THR A 155 13.95 -22.84 14.18
C THR A 155 13.58 -21.93 13.00
N PHE A 156 14.03 -20.68 13.01
CA PHE A 156 13.79 -19.73 11.92
C PHE A 156 14.45 -20.16 10.61
N ARG A 157 15.69 -20.66 10.66
CA ARG A 157 16.39 -21.22 9.49
C ARG A 157 15.66 -22.42 8.91
N ALA A 158 15.23 -23.36 9.76
CA ALA A 158 14.50 -24.55 9.32
C ALA A 158 13.17 -24.20 8.61
N GLN A 159 12.61 -23.04 8.89
CA GLN A 159 11.35 -22.55 8.31
C GLN A 159 11.58 -21.49 7.20
N ASN A 160 12.83 -21.27 6.77
CA ASN A 160 13.21 -20.30 5.75
C ASN A 160 12.71 -18.87 6.04
N VAL A 161 12.71 -18.47 7.31
CA VAL A 161 12.33 -17.11 7.71
C VAL A 161 13.32 -16.11 7.13
N ARG A 162 12.78 -15.09 6.45
CA ARG A 162 13.54 -13.99 5.82
C ARG A 162 13.46 -12.67 6.58
N SER A 163 12.55 -12.57 7.55
CA SER A 163 12.38 -11.38 8.38
C SER A 163 11.94 -11.72 9.79
N ILE A 164 12.42 -11.00 10.79
CA ILE A 164 12.09 -11.23 12.20
C ILE A 164 11.61 -9.93 12.85
N GLY A 165 10.39 -9.96 13.40
CA GLY A 165 9.93 -8.95 14.36
C GLY A 165 10.36 -9.33 15.78
N VAL A 166 10.73 -8.35 16.58
CA VAL A 166 10.97 -8.50 18.03
C VAL A 166 10.03 -7.55 18.74
N CYS A 167 9.12 -8.08 19.56
CA CYS A 167 8.18 -7.29 20.36
C CYS A 167 8.18 -7.80 21.80
N LEU A 168 8.97 -7.15 22.64
CA LEU A 168 9.07 -7.42 24.06
C LEU A 168 8.19 -6.44 24.84
N LEU A 169 7.72 -6.87 26.00
CA LEU A 169 6.88 -6.02 26.83
C LEU A 169 7.64 -4.83 27.37
N HIS A 170 6.97 -3.67 27.38
CA HIS A 170 7.51 -2.40 27.85
C HIS A 170 8.80 -1.94 27.13
N ALA A 171 9.10 -2.51 25.95
CA ALA A 171 10.22 -2.09 25.12
C ALA A 171 10.11 -0.63 24.64
N TYR A 172 8.89 -0.09 24.53
CA TYR A 172 8.64 1.33 24.27
C TYR A 172 9.20 2.25 25.36
N LEU A 173 9.34 1.76 26.60
CA LEU A 173 9.87 2.51 27.74
C LEU A 173 11.36 2.20 27.97
N ASN A 174 11.76 0.93 27.84
CA ASN A 174 13.15 0.52 27.94
C ASN A 174 13.50 -0.48 26.82
N PRO A 175 14.17 -0.02 25.74
CA PRO A 175 14.44 -0.83 24.56
C PRO A 175 15.65 -1.76 24.70
N ALA A 176 16.33 -1.78 25.86
CA ALA A 176 17.64 -2.43 26.00
C ALA A 176 17.63 -3.92 25.63
N HIS A 177 16.59 -4.66 26.00
CA HIS A 177 16.48 -6.07 25.67
C HIS A 177 16.22 -6.31 24.17
N GLU A 178 15.32 -5.52 23.55
CA GLU A 178 15.08 -5.62 22.11
C GLU A 178 16.34 -5.30 21.30
N GLN A 179 17.06 -4.24 21.68
CA GLN A 179 18.31 -3.85 21.03
C GLN A 179 19.38 -4.94 21.16
N ALA A 180 19.50 -5.59 22.32
CA ALA A 180 20.42 -6.70 22.54
C ALA A 180 20.05 -7.93 21.69
N VAL A 181 18.77 -8.30 21.64
CA VAL A 181 18.26 -9.38 20.77
C VAL A 181 18.52 -9.05 19.30
N GLY A 182 18.18 -7.84 18.86
CA GLY A 182 18.41 -7.38 17.49
C GLY A 182 19.88 -7.43 17.07
N ALA A 183 20.78 -6.94 17.93
CA ALA A 183 22.23 -6.99 17.66
C ALA A 183 22.77 -8.43 17.59
N ALA A 184 22.22 -9.34 18.38
CA ALA A 184 22.62 -10.75 18.36
C ALA A 184 22.04 -11.49 17.13
N LEU A 185 20.78 -11.21 16.76
CA LEU A 185 20.15 -11.72 15.55
C LEU A 185 20.89 -11.24 14.29
N ALA A 186 21.26 -9.96 14.22
CA ALA A 186 21.98 -9.41 13.06
C ALA A 186 23.33 -10.11 12.82
N LYS A 187 24.00 -10.58 13.88
CA LYS A 187 25.22 -11.37 13.77
C LYS A 187 24.95 -12.82 13.37
N ALA A 188 23.87 -13.41 13.86
CA ALA A 188 23.53 -14.81 13.62
C ALA A 188 22.87 -15.04 12.25
N MET A 189 22.08 -14.08 11.75
CA MET A 189 21.31 -14.16 10.51
C MET A 189 21.48 -12.87 9.70
N PRO A 190 22.67 -12.60 9.13
CA PRO A 190 22.98 -11.33 8.45
C PRO A 190 22.09 -11.04 7.24
N ASP A 191 21.54 -12.08 6.59
CA ASP A 191 20.68 -11.94 5.41
C ASP A 191 19.20 -11.67 5.76
N VAL A 192 18.84 -11.68 7.04
CA VAL A 192 17.47 -11.52 7.53
C VAL A 192 17.23 -10.09 8.03
N THR A 193 16.12 -9.49 7.60
CA THR A 193 15.70 -8.19 8.14
C THR A 193 15.19 -8.32 9.57
N ILE A 194 15.51 -7.34 10.41
CA ILE A 194 15.08 -7.30 11.80
C ILE A 194 14.26 -6.04 12.01
N SER A 195 13.14 -6.14 12.71
CA SER A 195 12.29 -5.02 13.11
C SER A 195 12.08 -5.07 14.61
N LEU A 196 12.60 -4.06 15.32
CA LEU A 196 12.40 -3.91 16.77
C LEU A 196 11.15 -3.07 17.01
N SER A 197 10.27 -3.53 17.90
CA SER A 197 9.04 -2.82 18.19
C SER A 197 9.31 -1.43 18.78
N SER A 198 10.38 -1.28 19.56
CA SER A 198 10.85 0.00 20.09
C SER A 198 11.27 1.02 19.04
N ASP A 199 11.58 0.57 17.82
CA ASP A 199 12.01 1.45 16.72
C ASP A 199 10.84 1.71 15.76
N VAL A 200 10.08 0.66 15.44
CA VAL A 200 8.95 0.73 14.51
C VAL A 200 7.78 1.53 15.12
N CYS A 201 7.39 1.16 16.33
CA CYS A 201 6.20 1.66 17.03
C CYS A 201 6.46 1.70 18.56
N PRO A 202 7.16 2.73 19.08
CA PRO A 202 7.46 2.88 20.50
C PRO A 202 6.25 3.37 21.31
N GLU A 203 5.12 2.67 21.18
CA GLU A 203 3.87 3.01 21.86
C GLU A 203 3.42 1.91 22.82
N MET A 204 2.61 2.29 23.82
CA MET A 204 1.98 1.35 24.73
C MET A 204 0.88 0.54 24.02
N GLY A 205 0.63 -0.69 24.49
CA GLY A 205 -0.30 -1.64 23.88
C GLY A 205 0.46 -2.76 23.18
N GLU A 206 0.33 -3.99 23.66
CA GLU A 206 1.09 -5.13 23.16
C GLU A 206 0.57 -5.64 21.81
N TYR A 207 -0.74 -5.67 21.60
CA TYR A 207 -1.30 -6.27 20.38
C TYR A 207 -1.03 -5.41 19.15
N GLU A 208 -1.38 -4.14 19.17
CA GLU A 208 -1.23 -3.24 18.03
C GLU A 208 0.24 -2.94 17.74
N ARG A 209 1.08 -2.81 18.78
CA ARG A 209 2.53 -2.69 18.62
C ARG A 209 3.10 -3.96 17.97
N THR A 210 2.67 -5.15 18.41
CA THR A 210 3.11 -6.41 17.79
C THR A 210 2.65 -6.51 16.34
N SER A 211 1.37 -6.22 16.08
CA SER A 211 0.78 -6.22 14.73
C SER A 211 1.53 -5.28 13.79
N THR A 212 1.82 -4.05 14.23
CA THR A 212 2.58 -3.06 13.46
C THR A 212 4.02 -3.52 13.18
N THR A 213 4.69 -4.05 14.21
CA THR A 213 6.08 -4.54 14.09
C THR A 213 6.17 -5.72 13.13
N VAL A 214 5.20 -6.63 13.22
CA VAL A 214 5.09 -7.78 12.34
C VAL A 214 4.75 -7.35 10.91
N ALA A 215 3.82 -6.42 10.72
CA ALA A 215 3.49 -5.89 9.40
C ALA A 215 4.71 -5.23 8.74
N ASN A 216 5.50 -4.46 9.51
CA ASN A 216 6.78 -3.92 9.05
C ASN A 216 7.73 -5.03 8.63
N ALA A 217 7.98 -6.01 9.50
CA ALA A 217 8.86 -7.14 9.21
C ALA A 217 8.41 -7.93 7.98
N TYR A 218 7.09 -8.13 7.81
CA TYR A 218 6.48 -8.90 6.71
C TYR A 218 6.79 -8.33 5.32
N VAL A 219 6.85 -7.01 5.19
CA VAL A 219 7.08 -6.33 3.91
C VAL A 219 8.52 -5.85 3.73
N HIS A 220 9.33 -5.80 4.80
CA HIS A 220 10.65 -5.17 4.82
C HIS A 220 11.61 -5.67 3.74
N PRO A 221 11.86 -6.98 3.55
CA PRO A 221 12.77 -7.40 2.48
C PRO A 221 12.30 -7.00 1.09
N LEU A 222 10.99 -7.16 0.79
CA LEU A 222 10.45 -6.84 -0.53
C LEU A 222 10.58 -5.35 -0.83
N PHE A 223 10.28 -4.52 0.17
CA PHE A 223 10.38 -3.08 0.04
C PHE A 223 11.82 -2.59 -0.09
N ARG A 224 12.75 -3.15 0.70
CA ARG A 224 14.18 -2.86 0.57
C ARG A 224 14.69 -3.19 -0.82
N ASP A 225 14.47 -4.42 -1.29
CA ASP A 225 14.97 -4.89 -2.58
C ASP A 225 14.43 -4.01 -3.73
N TYR A 226 13.19 -3.53 -3.60
CA TYR A 226 12.56 -2.58 -4.52
C TYR A 226 13.24 -1.20 -4.51
N VAL A 227 13.40 -0.60 -3.33
CA VAL A 227 13.99 0.75 -3.20
C VAL A 227 15.46 0.75 -3.61
N GLU A 228 16.23 -0.28 -3.25
CA GLU A 228 17.64 -0.41 -3.64
C GLU A 228 17.79 -0.53 -5.16
N ARG A 229 16.95 -1.32 -5.82
CA ARG A 229 16.94 -1.44 -7.29
C ARG A 229 16.59 -0.12 -7.96
N LEU A 230 15.57 0.58 -7.44
CA LEU A 230 15.15 1.87 -7.98
C LEU A 230 16.26 2.92 -7.81
N ALA A 231 16.88 2.99 -6.63
CA ALA A 231 17.97 3.92 -6.36
C ALA A 231 19.19 3.64 -7.26
N ALA A 232 19.58 2.38 -7.41
CA ALA A 232 20.68 1.99 -8.30
C ALA A 232 20.40 2.36 -9.76
N ALA A 233 19.18 2.10 -10.25
CA ALA A 233 18.83 2.44 -11.62
C ALA A 233 18.74 3.96 -11.87
N LEU A 234 18.31 4.74 -10.87
CA LEU A 234 18.37 6.20 -10.95
C LEU A 234 19.82 6.71 -10.99
N ASP A 235 20.73 6.10 -10.22
CA ASP A 235 22.16 6.42 -10.26
C ASP A 235 22.77 6.09 -11.63
N GLU A 236 22.41 4.95 -12.23
CA GLU A 236 22.80 4.57 -13.60
C GLU A 236 22.30 5.56 -14.66
N LEU A 237 21.10 6.14 -14.47
CA LEU A 237 20.57 7.21 -15.30
C LEU A 237 21.30 8.56 -15.10
N GLY A 238 22.12 8.68 -14.05
CA GLY A 238 22.90 9.88 -13.73
C GLY A 238 22.26 10.78 -12.67
N TYR A 239 21.24 10.32 -11.96
CA TYR A 239 20.65 11.06 -10.84
C TYR A 239 21.54 10.96 -9.59
N THR A 240 22.06 12.10 -9.12
CA THR A 240 23.06 12.13 -8.04
C THR A 240 22.51 12.61 -6.68
N ARG A 241 21.19 12.71 -6.53
CA ARG A 241 20.54 13.18 -5.30
C ARG A 241 19.80 12.03 -4.61
N GLU A 242 19.28 12.28 -3.41
CA GLU A 242 18.54 11.26 -2.67
C GLU A 242 17.13 11.06 -3.24
N LEU A 243 16.76 9.79 -3.45
CA LEU A 243 15.37 9.41 -3.70
C LEU A 243 14.53 9.70 -2.46
N LEU A 244 13.45 10.47 -2.63
CA LEU A 244 12.48 10.74 -1.59
C LEU A 244 11.25 9.85 -1.76
N LEU A 245 10.70 9.38 -0.66
CA LEU A 245 9.48 8.59 -0.61
C LEU A 245 8.41 9.32 0.21
N VAL A 246 7.16 9.18 -0.19
CA VAL A 246 6.03 9.78 0.54
C VAL A 246 5.58 8.84 1.66
N LEU A 247 5.44 9.34 2.87
CA LEU A 247 4.89 8.64 4.02
C LEU A 247 3.36 8.74 4.04
N SER A 248 2.72 7.87 4.82
CA SER A 248 1.25 7.84 4.98
C SER A 248 0.69 9.12 5.62
N ASP A 249 1.52 9.92 6.28
CA ASP A 249 1.15 11.23 6.86
C ASP A 249 1.28 12.41 5.88
N GLY A 250 1.64 12.13 4.62
CA GLY A 250 1.80 13.10 3.54
C GLY A 250 3.21 13.69 3.39
N ARG A 251 4.15 13.34 4.29
CA ARG A 251 5.50 13.93 4.28
C ARG A 251 6.50 13.12 3.45
N GLY A 252 7.51 13.80 2.90
CA GLY A 252 8.63 13.16 2.22
C GLY A 252 9.74 12.72 3.17
N ILE A 253 10.36 11.58 2.91
CA ILE A 253 11.53 11.08 3.65
C ILE A 253 12.56 10.46 2.70
N ALA A 254 13.84 10.47 3.09
CA ALA A 254 14.90 9.81 2.33
C ALA A 254 14.72 8.28 2.28
N ALA A 255 15.12 7.68 1.16
CA ALA A 255 14.98 6.26 0.87
C ALA A 255 15.64 5.34 1.91
N ASP A 256 16.82 5.69 2.41
CA ASP A 256 17.58 4.91 3.40
C ASP A 256 16.84 4.80 4.75
N VAL A 257 16.10 5.83 5.14
CA VAL A 257 15.26 5.83 6.34
C VAL A 257 13.94 5.10 6.09
N ALA A 258 13.31 5.32 4.93
CA ALA A 258 12.06 4.65 4.57
C ALA A 258 12.19 3.13 4.55
N VAL A 259 13.32 2.61 4.06
CA VAL A 259 13.62 1.17 4.00
C VAL A 259 13.55 0.50 5.37
N LYS A 260 13.88 1.21 6.46
CA LYS A 260 13.81 0.66 7.82
C LYS A 260 12.37 0.49 8.32
N TYR A 261 11.47 1.36 7.87
CA TYR A 261 10.10 1.45 8.35
C TYR A 261 9.07 1.47 7.21
N PRO A 262 9.10 0.48 6.30
CA PRO A 262 8.19 0.41 5.15
C PRO A 262 6.72 0.52 5.54
N ILE A 263 6.34 0.05 6.74
CA ILE A 263 4.95 0.11 7.19
C ILE A 263 4.39 1.53 7.20
N ARG A 264 5.24 2.56 7.35
CA ARG A 264 4.84 3.97 7.33
C ARG A 264 4.48 4.47 5.92
N LEU A 265 4.67 3.67 4.87
CA LEU A 265 4.33 4.00 3.49
C LEU A 265 3.06 3.30 3.00
N VAL A 266 2.31 2.65 3.88
CA VAL A 266 1.12 1.89 3.50
C VAL A 266 0.07 2.72 2.77
N GLN A 267 -0.03 4.03 3.04
CA GLN A 267 -0.92 4.96 2.32
C GLN A 267 -0.17 6.08 1.58
N SER A 268 1.06 5.80 1.15
CA SER A 268 1.96 6.77 0.50
C SER A 268 1.34 7.55 -0.67
N GLY A 269 0.85 6.86 -1.71
CA GLY A 269 0.25 7.51 -2.89
C GLY A 269 -0.99 8.36 -2.56
N PRO A 270 -2.00 7.80 -1.88
CA PRO A 270 -3.20 8.54 -1.48
C PRO A 270 -2.91 9.74 -0.58
N ALA A 271 -1.94 9.63 0.33
CA ALA A 271 -1.51 10.75 1.17
C ALA A 271 -0.93 11.91 0.34
N ALA A 272 -0.19 11.61 -0.74
CA ALA A 272 0.26 12.63 -1.68
C ALA A 272 -0.93 13.31 -2.39
N GLY A 273 -1.96 12.56 -2.74
CA GLY A 273 -3.21 13.09 -3.32
C GLY A 273 -3.95 14.04 -2.37
N ALA A 274 -4.01 13.69 -1.08
CA ALA A 274 -4.59 14.55 -0.04
C ALA A 274 -3.81 15.86 0.13
N GLU A 275 -2.47 15.80 0.16
CA GLU A 275 -1.63 17.00 0.22
C GLU A 275 -1.73 17.86 -1.06
N ALA A 276 -1.92 17.23 -2.23
CA ALA A 276 -2.20 17.96 -3.45
C ALA A 276 -3.57 18.66 -3.39
N ALA A 277 -4.61 17.99 -2.88
CA ALA A 277 -5.93 18.60 -2.68
C ALA A 277 -5.86 19.77 -1.69
N ARG A 278 -5.07 19.65 -0.62
CA ARG A 278 -4.78 20.73 0.34
C ARG A 278 -4.17 21.95 -0.37
N LEU A 279 -3.14 21.72 -1.18
CA LEU A 279 -2.46 22.77 -1.96
C LEU A 279 -3.41 23.46 -2.94
N PHE A 280 -4.17 22.70 -3.73
CA PHE A 280 -5.13 23.27 -4.69
C PHE A 280 -6.29 23.99 -3.99
N GLY A 281 -6.68 23.52 -2.80
CA GLY A 281 -7.61 24.20 -1.93
C GLY A 281 -7.15 25.59 -1.52
N GLU A 282 -5.92 25.69 -1.01
CA GLU A 282 -5.30 26.96 -0.65
C GLU A 282 -5.27 27.93 -1.85
N LEU A 283 -4.87 27.45 -3.03
CA LEU A 283 -4.87 28.24 -4.27
C LEU A 283 -6.28 28.68 -4.70
N ALA A 284 -7.30 27.88 -4.42
CA ALA A 284 -8.70 28.18 -4.70
C ALA A 284 -9.40 28.97 -3.58
N ASN A 285 -8.70 29.28 -2.49
CA ASN A 285 -9.29 29.81 -1.25
C ASN A 285 -10.45 28.94 -0.72
N GLN A 286 -10.29 27.63 -0.79
CA GLN A 286 -11.20 26.62 -0.24
C GLN A 286 -10.45 25.76 0.77
N ASN A 287 -10.84 25.86 2.04
CA ASN A 287 -10.16 25.17 3.14
C ASN A 287 -10.88 23.88 3.56
N ASP A 288 -12.17 23.74 3.20
CA ASP A 288 -12.97 22.56 3.51
C ASP A 288 -13.17 21.75 2.21
N ILE A 289 -12.49 20.61 2.10
CA ILE A 289 -12.42 19.82 0.87
C ILE A 289 -12.66 18.35 1.19
N LEU A 290 -13.55 17.73 0.43
CA LEU A 290 -13.61 16.27 0.30
C LEU A 290 -12.69 15.87 -0.86
N CYS A 291 -11.53 15.29 -0.54
CA CYS A 291 -10.68 14.67 -1.53
C CYS A 291 -11.25 13.28 -1.85
N PHE A 292 -11.44 12.97 -3.13
CA PHE A 292 -11.93 11.68 -3.60
C PHE A 292 -11.09 11.24 -4.79
N ASP A 293 -10.45 10.09 -4.67
CA ASP A 293 -9.63 9.47 -5.72
C ASP A 293 -10.12 8.04 -5.99
N MET A 294 -10.50 7.76 -7.24
CA MET A 294 -10.91 6.44 -7.69
C MET A 294 -9.91 5.90 -8.70
N GLY A 295 -9.17 4.88 -8.29
CA GLY A 295 -8.28 4.13 -9.16
C GLY A 295 -8.95 2.93 -9.82
N GLY A 296 -8.13 2.02 -10.37
CA GLY A 296 -8.61 0.76 -10.95
C GLY A 296 -8.98 -0.31 -9.92
N THR A 297 -8.44 -0.25 -8.70
CA THR A 297 -8.68 -1.28 -7.67
C THR A 297 -9.58 -0.77 -6.54
N THR A 298 -9.34 0.46 -6.09
CA THR A 298 -9.95 1.04 -4.90
C THR A 298 -10.29 2.51 -5.14
N ALA A 299 -11.26 3.03 -4.39
CA ALA A 299 -11.45 4.45 -4.20
C ALA A 299 -11.09 4.84 -2.77
N LYS A 300 -10.59 6.06 -2.59
CA LYS A 300 -10.19 6.62 -1.30
C LYS A 300 -10.77 8.01 -1.15
N ALA A 301 -11.19 8.35 0.06
CA ALA A 301 -11.64 9.68 0.37
C ALA A 301 -11.08 10.15 1.72
N CYS A 302 -10.72 11.43 1.80
CA CYS A 302 -10.35 12.06 3.05
C CYS A 302 -11.00 13.44 3.16
N LEU A 303 -11.28 13.85 4.39
CA LEU A 303 -11.75 15.19 4.68
C LEU A 303 -10.55 16.08 5.03
N ILE A 304 -10.47 17.22 4.38
CA ILE A 304 -9.55 18.31 4.71
C ILE A 304 -10.43 19.41 5.29
N HIS A 305 -10.19 19.76 6.55
CA HIS A 305 -10.97 20.76 7.28
C HIS A 305 -10.04 21.89 7.72
N ASP A 306 -10.45 23.13 7.48
CA ASP A 306 -9.61 24.31 7.72
C ASP A 306 -8.20 24.23 7.08
N GLY A 307 -8.11 23.62 5.89
CA GLY A 307 -6.89 23.52 5.11
C GLY A 307 -5.89 22.49 5.65
N GLU A 308 -6.28 21.64 6.58
CA GLU A 308 -5.43 20.57 7.13
C GLU A 308 -6.11 19.19 7.00
N PRO A 309 -5.43 18.18 6.42
CA PRO A 309 -5.89 16.80 6.47
C PRO A 309 -5.91 16.29 7.91
N GLU A 310 -6.99 15.61 8.27
CA GLU A 310 -7.07 14.90 9.54
C GLU A 310 -6.00 13.80 9.59
N ARG A 311 -5.32 13.65 10.72
CA ARG A 311 -4.25 12.66 10.90
C ARG A 311 -4.56 11.78 12.09
N THR A 312 -4.38 10.48 11.90
CA THR A 312 -4.58 9.45 12.91
C THR A 312 -3.28 8.69 13.15
N VAL A 313 -3.19 8.07 14.33
CA VAL A 313 -2.16 7.06 14.63
C VAL A 313 -2.74 5.65 14.64
N ASN A 314 -4.07 5.53 14.68
CA ASN A 314 -4.77 4.25 14.64
C ASN A 314 -5.24 4.01 13.22
N PHE A 315 -4.74 2.95 12.61
CA PHE A 315 -5.02 2.60 11.24
C PHE A 315 -5.31 1.10 11.14
N GLU A 316 -6.10 0.68 10.15
CA GLU A 316 -6.41 -0.72 9.94
C GLU A 316 -6.32 -1.04 8.45
N VAL A 317 -5.58 -2.09 8.11
CA VAL A 317 -5.36 -2.52 6.73
C VAL A 317 -5.96 -3.88 6.49
N ALA A 318 -6.18 -4.22 5.21
CA ALA A 318 -6.63 -5.55 4.81
C ALA A 318 -7.92 -5.98 5.54
N ARG A 319 -8.87 -5.05 5.69
CA ARG A 319 -10.19 -5.33 6.25
C ARG A 319 -10.91 -6.38 5.41
N GLU A 320 -11.32 -7.48 6.02
CA GLU A 320 -12.11 -8.53 5.35
C GLU A 320 -13.55 -8.09 5.12
N THR A 321 -14.09 -7.24 6.01
CA THR A 321 -15.46 -6.72 5.90
C THR A 321 -15.45 -5.19 5.81
N ARG A 322 -16.12 -4.65 4.80
CA ARG A 322 -16.21 -3.19 4.58
C ARG A 322 -16.88 -2.52 5.78
N PHE A 323 -16.27 -1.45 6.29
CA PHE A 323 -16.76 -0.69 7.45
C PHE A 323 -16.91 -1.48 8.76
N ALA A 324 -16.26 -2.64 8.89
CA ALA A 324 -16.19 -3.37 10.14
C ALA A 324 -14.81 -3.19 10.78
N GLU A 325 -14.72 -2.28 11.76
CA GLU A 325 -13.52 -2.10 12.57
C GLU A 325 -13.20 -3.40 13.31
N GLY A 326 -11.94 -3.84 13.24
CA GLY A 326 -11.47 -5.10 13.82
C GLY A 326 -11.51 -6.29 12.84
N SER A 327 -11.94 -6.08 11.60
CA SER A 327 -11.90 -7.10 10.53
C SER A 327 -10.60 -7.11 9.72
N GLY A 328 -9.63 -6.27 10.06
CA GLY A 328 -8.32 -6.18 9.43
C GLY A 328 -7.18 -6.24 10.43
N LEU A 329 -6.00 -5.79 9.98
CA LEU A 329 -4.79 -5.76 10.79
C LEU A 329 -4.61 -4.36 11.38
N PRO A 330 -4.65 -4.21 12.71
CA PRO A 330 -4.46 -2.91 13.34
C PRO A 330 -3.00 -2.49 13.25
N LEU A 331 -2.77 -1.23 12.91
CA LEU A 331 -1.47 -0.59 12.77
C LEU A 331 -1.47 0.70 13.60
N LEU A 332 -0.35 0.93 14.28
CA LEU A 332 -0.05 2.15 15.03
C LEU A 332 1.03 2.95 14.28
N ILE A 333 0.59 3.72 13.29
CA ILE A 333 1.46 4.54 12.44
C ILE A 333 0.80 5.90 12.19
N PRO A 334 1.58 7.00 12.11
CA PRO A 334 1.05 8.27 11.64
C PRO A 334 0.57 8.14 10.19
N ALA A 335 -0.69 8.47 9.95
CA ALA A 335 -1.31 8.47 8.64
C ALA A 335 -2.33 9.61 8.50
N ILE A 336 -2.59 10.05 7.28
CA ILE A 336 -3.78 10.85 6.97
C ILE A 336 -5.01 9.96 7.11
N ASP A 337 -6.00 10.42 7.87
CA ASP A 337 -7.23 9.68 8.05
C ASP A 337 -8.02 9.67 6.73
N MET A 338 -8.29 8.46 6.24
CA MET A 338 -8.97 8.26 4.98
C MET A 338 -9.81 7.00 5.02
N ILE A 339 -10.96 7.07 4.36
CA ILE A 339 -11.81 5.92 4.13
C ILE A 339 -11.39 5.24 2.84
N GLU A 340 -11.29 3.91 2.89
CA GLU A 340 -11.07 3.09 1.71
C GLU A 340 -12.37 2.41 1.29
N ILE A 341 -12.66 2.53 0.01
CA ILE A 341 -13.82 1.95 -0.65
C ILE A 341 -13.28 0.89 -1.60
N GLY A 342 -13.62 -0.38 -1.34
CA GLY A 342 -13.21 -1.55 -2.14
C GLY A 342 -13.88 -1.65 -3.51
N ALA A 343 -13.96 -0.52 -4.23
CA ALA A 343 -14.45 -0.43 -5.59
C ALA A 343 -13.63 0.61 -6.37
N GLY A 344 -13.00 0.18 -7.45
CA GLY A 344 -12.39 0.99 -8.52
C GLY A 344 -12.86 0.57 -9.91
N GLY A 345 -12.25 1.12 -10.96
CA GLY A 345 -12.62 0.84 -12.37
C GLY A 345 -12.47 -0.63 -12.79
N GLY A 346 -11.49 -1.35 -12.24
CA GLY A 346 -11.26 -2.77 -12.46
C GLY A 346 -12.07 -3.69 -11.57
N SER A 347 -12.95 -3.19 -10.70
CA SER A 347 -13.78 -4.05 -9.83
C SER A 347 -14.66 -4.95 -10.67
N ILE A 348 -14.63 -6.24 -10.38
CA ILE A 348 -15.41 -7.24 -11.10
C ILE A 348 -16.87 -7.15 -10.67
N ALA A 349 -17.76 -7.06 -11.65
CA ALA A 349 -19.19 -7.15 -11.46
C ALA A 349 -19.65 -8.61 -11.62
N GLN A 350 -20.48 -9.08 -10.71
CA GLN A 350 -21.01 -10.43 -10.72
C GLN A 350 -22.45 -10.48 -10.21
N VAL A 351 -23.18 -11.52 -10.61
CA VAL A 351 -24.49 -11.86 -10.05
C VAL A 351 -24.29 -12.95 -9.00
N ASP A 352 -24.72 -12.68 -7.77
CA ASP A 352 -24.60 -13.66 -6.69
C ASP A 352 -25.61 -14.82 -6.83
N GLN A 353 -25.52 -15.81 -5.95
CA GLN A 353 -26.44 -16.98 -5.96
C GLN A 353 -27.91 -16.59 -5.72
N ARG A 354 -28.19 -15.38 -5.23
CA ARG A 354 -29.54 -14.85 -4.97
C ARG A 354 -30.06 -14.01 -6.13
N GLY A 355 -29.29 -13.85 -7.21
CA GLY A 355 -29.65 -13.03 -8.37
C GLY A 355 -29.42 -11.53 -8.15
N LEU A 356 -28.65 -11.14 -7.14
CA LEU A 356 -28.32 -9.75 -6.87
C LEU A 356 -27.01 -9.37 -7.56
N LEU A 357 -26.98 -8.18 -8.16
CA LEU A 357 -25.78 -7.60 -8.74
C LEU A 357 -24.85 -7.12 -7.61
N GLN A 358 -23.57 -7.50 -7.69
CA GLN A 358 -22.51 -7.09 -6.78
C GLN A 358 -21.33 -6.56 -7.60
N VAL A 359 -20.64 -5.55 -7.07
CA VAL A 359 -19.44 -4.96 -7.69
C VAL A 359 -18.31 -4.99 -6.66
N GLY A 360 -17.21 -5.65 -6.98
CA GLY A 360 -16.14 -5.94 -6.02
C GLY A 360 -16.49 -7.09 -5.06
N PRO A 361 -15.64 -7.36 -4.05
CA PRO A 361 -14.39 -6.66 -3.73
C PRO A 361 -13.21 -7.04 -4.64
N HIS A 362 -13.35 -8.06 -5.47
CA HIS A 362 -12.29 -8.49 -6.38
C HIS A 362 -12.09 -7.49 -7.53
N SER A 363 -10.84 -7.27 -7.92
CA SER A 363 -10.45 -6.39 -9.02
C SER A 363 -9.61 -7.13 -10.06
N ALA A 364 -9.74 -6.74 -11.33
CA ALA A 364 -8.95 -7.27 -12.44
C ALA A 364 -7.53 -6.66 -12.56
N GLY A 365 -7.22 -5.60 -11.78
CA GLY A 365 -5.88 -4.99 -11.74
C GLY A 365 -5.40 -4.41 -13.08
N ALA A 366 -4.07 -4.46 -13.32
CA ALA A 366 -3.44 -4.08 -14.60
C ALA A 366 -3.34 -5.24 -15.60
N ASP A 367 -3.30 -6.47 -15.08
CA ASP A 367 -3.07 -7.70 -15.83
C ASP A 367 -3.86 -8.85 -15.16
N PRO A 368 -4.87 -9.42 -15.83
CA PRO A 368 -5.29 -9.13 -17.22
C PRO A 368 -6.01 -7.78 -17.40
N GLY A 369 -6.45 -7.12 -16.31
CA GLY A 369 -7.22 -5.87 -16.38
C GLY A 369 -8.67 -6.05 -16.87
N PRO A 370 -9.43 -4.96 -17.04
CA PRO A 370 -10.76 -4.97 -17.66
C PRO A 370 -10.83 -5.79 -18.96
N ALA A 371 -11.98 -6.40 -19.27
CA ALA A 371 -12.13 -7.19 -20.49
C ALA A 371 -11.83 -6.35 -21.75
N CYS A 372 -12.20 -5.08 -21.72
CA CYS A 372 -11.93 -4.09 -22.76
C CYS A 372 -10.44 -3.78 -22.97
N TYR A 373 -9.53 -4.23 -22.10
CA TYR A 373 -8.09 -4.10 -22.36
C TYR A 373 -7.61 -5.19 -23.32
N GLY A 374 -8.42 -6.22 -23.62
CA GLY A 374 -8.10 -7.24 -24.61
C GLY A 374 -6.98 -8.21 -24.21
N ARG A 375 -6.70 -8.35 -22.90
CA ARG A 375 -5.58 -9.17 -22.38
C ARG A 375 -6.01 -10.49 -21.73
N GLY A 376 -7.24 -10.95 -22.02
CA GLY A 376 -7.71 -12.28 -21.63
C GLY A 376 -8.58 -12.34 -20.37
N ASN A 377 -9.00 -11.20 -19.81
CA ASN A 377 -10.07 -11.20 -18.81
C ASN A 377 -11.43 -11.43 -19.49
N GLU A 378 -12.22 -12.36 -18.97
CA GLU A 378 -13.58 -12.63 -19.46
C GLU A 378 -14.67 -12.05 -18.54
N HIS A 379 -14.30 -11.62 -17.34
CA HIS A 379 -15.24 -11.09 -16.35
C HIS A 379 -15.43 -9.58 -16.50
N PRO A 380 -16.68 -9.08 -16.45
CA PRO A 380 -16.98 -7.67 -16.66
C PRO A 380 -16.55 -6.83 -15.47
N THR A 381 -15.99 -5.66 -15.73
CA THR A 381 -15.62 -4.66 -14.72
C THR A 381 -16.41 -3.36 -14.83
N VAL A 382 -16.20 -2.44 -13.89
CA VAL A 382 -16.77 -1.08 -13.95
C VAL A 382 -16.32 -0.35 -15.23
N THR A 383 -15.03 -0.45 -15.58
CA THR A 383 -14.47 0.14 -16.82
C THR A 383 -15.09 -0.46 -18.09
N ASP A 384 -15.42 -1.76 -18.10
CA ASP A 384 -16.16 -2.36 -19.22
C ASP A 384 -17.55 -1.72 -19.36
N CYS A 385 -18.25 -1.54 -18.25
CA CYS A 385 -19.56 -0.90 -18.23
C CYS A 385 -19.50 0.58 -18.67
N ASP A 386 -18.53 1.34 -18.17
CA ASP A 386 -18.33 2.75 -18.54
C ASP A 386 -18.02 2.91 -20.04
N LEU A 387 -17.28 1.98 -20.64
CA LEU A 387 -17.06 1.92 -22.08
C LEU A 387 -18.36 1.66 -22.85
N LEU A 388 -19.17 0.69 -22.40
CA LEU A 388 -20.43 0.37 -23.08
C LEU A 388 -21.46 1.51 -23.00
N LEU A 389 -21.48 2.24 -21.87
CA LEU A 389 -22.32 3.42 -21.65
C LEU A 389 -21.85 4.66 -22.41
N GLY A 390 -20.61 4.64 -22.94
CA GLY A 390 -20.03 5.74 -23.71
C GLY A 390 -19.40 6.85 -22.86
N TYR A 391 -19.06 6.56 -21.60
CA TYR A 391 -18.25 7.46 -20.77
C TYR A 391 -16.77 7.44 -21.15
N LEU A 392 -16.31 6.33 -21.75
CA LEU A 392 -14.95 6.19 -22.27
C LEU A 392 -14.96 6.16 -23.80
N ASP A 393 -14.00 6.85 -24.40
CA ASP A 393 -13.72 6.77 -25.84
C ASP A 393 -12.76 5.59 -26.10
N GLU A 394 -13.22 4.64 -26.92
CA GLU A 394 -12.49 3.42 -27.26
C GLU A 394 -11.16 3.68 -27.99
N ASN A 395 -11.01 4.82 -28.66
CA ASN A 395 -9.83 5.16 -29.46
C ASN A 395 -8.90 6.18 -28.77
N ALA A 396 -9.35 6.84 -27.71
CA ALA A 396 -8.60 7.90 -27.03
C ALA A 396 -8.09 7.52 -25.64
N PHE A 397 -8.27 6.26 -25.21
CA PHE A 397 -7.84 5.81 -23.88
C PHE A 397 -6.32 5.95 -23.69
N LEU A 398 -5.90 6.44 -22.53
CA LEU A 398 -4.51 6.82 -22.22
C LEU A 398 -3.88 7.78 -23.26
N GLY A 399 -4.67 8.72 -23.79
CA GLY A 399 -4.22 9.64 -24.83
C GLY A 399 -3.98 8.95 -26.19
N GLY A 400 -4.72 7.88 -26.47
CA GLY A 400 -4.63 7.10 -27.71
C GLY A 400 -3.53 6.04 -27.71
N LYS A 401 -2.84 5.81 -26.59
CA LYS A 401 -1.82 4.75 -26.47
C LYS A 401 -2.42 3.35 -26.36
N MET A 402 -3.69 3.25 -25.98
CA MET A 402 -4.40 1.99 -25.80
C MET A 402 -5.76 2.09 -26.49
N VAL A 403 -6.04 1.14 -27.38
CA VAL A 403 -7.36 0.98 -28.00
C VAL A 403 -8.15 -0.02 -27.17
N LEU A 404 -9.37 0.36 -26.77
CA LEU A 404 -10.23 -0.50 -25.98
C LEU A 404 -11.07 -1.42 -26.88
N ASP A 405 -11.16 -2.69 -26.50
CA ASP A 405 -11.97 -3.69 -27.18
C ASP A 405 -13.41 -3.66 -26.68
N ARG A 406 -14.25 -2.87 -27.36
CA ARG A 406 -15.68 -2.77 -27.06
C ARG A 406 -16.42 -4.10 -27.26
N ALA A 407 -15.96 -4.96 -28.17
CA ALA A 407 -16.60 -6.26 -28.40
C ALA A 407 -16.32 -7.22 -27.24
N ALA A 408 -15.10 -7.22 -26.70
CA ALA A 408 -14.75 -7.97 -25.50
C ALA A 408 -15.57 -7.50 -24.28
N ALA A 409 -15.69 -6.19 -24.05
CA ALA A 409 -16.54 -5.62 -23.00
C ALA A 409 -18.00 -6.08 -23.15
N THR A 410 -18.54 -5.97 -24.37
CA THR A 410 -19.92 -6.39 -24.68
C THR A 410 -20.12 -7.87 -24.37
N LYS A 411 -19.19 -8.73 -24.78
CA LYS A 411 -19.27 -10.18 -24.53
C LYS A 411 -19.22 -10.49 -23.04
N ALA A 412 -18.31 -9.87 -22.29
CA ALA A 412 -18.17 -10.08 -20.84
C ALA A 412 -19.45 -9.69 -20.09
N VAL A 413 -19.97 -8.48 -20.36
CA VAL A 413 -21.21 -7.98 -19.74
C VAL A 413 -22.41 -8.83 -20.14
N GLN A 414 -22.52 -9.21 -21.42
CA GLN A 414 -23.63 -10.05 -21.89
C GLN A 414 -23.65 -11.41 -21.18
N THR A 415 -22.51 -12.09 -21.17
CA THR A 415 -22.39 -13.46 -20.67
C THR A 415 -22.58 -13.55 -19.17
N HIS A 416 -21.98 -12.63 -18.41
CA HIS A 416 -21.89 -12.76 -16.95
C HIS A 416 -22.92 -11.92 -16.18
N LEU A 417 -23.55 -10.93 -16.81
CA LEU A 417 -24.54 -10.06 -16.15
C LEU A 417 -25.88 -10.07 -16.87
N ALA A 418 -25.91 -9.76 -18.16
CA ALA A 418 -27.14 -9.53 -18.89
C ALA A 418 -27.97 -10.82 -19.08
N ASP A 419 -27.34 -11.89 -19.56
CA ASP A 419 -27.98 -13.20 -19.74
C ASP A 419 -28.50 -13.79 -18.42
N PRO A 420 -27.72 -13.80 -17.31
CA PRO A 420 -28.21 -14.26 -16.01
C PRO A 420 -29.38 -13.43 -15.44
N LEU A 421 -29.39 -12.12 -15.69
CA LEU A 421 -30.43 -11.21 -15.18
C LEU A 421 -31.65 -11.10 -16.11
N GLY A 422 -31.57 -11.61 -17.35
CA GLY A 422 -32.62 -11.49 -18.35
C GLY A 422 -32.85 -10.05 -18.84
N ILE A 423 -31.79 -9.26 -18.93
CA ILE A 423 -31.81 -7.84 -19.36
C ILE A 423 -30.85 -7.60 -20.52
N THR A 424 -30.84 -6.41 -21.11
CA THR A 424 -29.86 -6.05 -22.15
C THR A 424 -28.48 -5.74 -21.56
N ALA A 425 -27.42 -5.88 -22.36
CA ALA A 425 -26.06 -5.52 -21.93
C ALA A 425 -25.94 -4.06 -21.46
N ILE A 426 -26.65 -3.13 -22.10
CA ILE A 426 -26.63 -1.71 -21.72
C ILE A 426 -27.36 -1.49 -20.39
N GLU A 427 -28.49 -2.15 -20.15
CA GLU A 427 -29.17 -2.10 -18.85
C GLU A 427 -28.31 -2.71 -17.74
N ALA A 428 -27.62 -3.82 -18.02
CA ALA A 428 -26.68 -4.42 -17.08
C ALA A 428 -25.53 -3.47 -16.74
N ALA A 429 -24.92 -2.84 -17.76
CA ALA A 429 -23.87 -1.85 -17.58
C ALA A 429 -24.33 -0.65 -16.75
N TRP A 430 -25.56 -0.14 -17.01
CA TRP A 430 -26.15 0.95 -16.23
C TRP A 430 -26.33 0.56 -14.76
N ARG A 431 -26.81 -0.65 -14.46
CA ARG A 431 -26.97 -1.13 -13.08
C ARG A 431 -25.64 -1.26 -12.35
N VAL A 432 -24.57 -1.66 -13.03
CA VAL A 432 -23.22 -1.66 -12.46
C VAL A 432 -22.79 -0.24 -12.11
N HIS A 433 -22.98 0.71 -13.03
CA HIS A 433 -22.66 2.13 -12.81
C HIS A 433 -23.45 2.74 -11.64
N GLU A 434 -24.76 2.46 -11.56
CA GLU A 434 -25.61 2.91 -10.45
C GLU A 434 -25.17 2.30 -9.11
N THR A 435 -24.85 1.00 -9.10
CA THR A 435 -24.39 0.29 -7.90
C THR A 435 -23.07 0.85 -7.37
N VAL A 436 -22.08 1.07 -8.25
CA VAL A 436 -20.79 1.61 -7.81
C VAL A 436 -20.91 3.06 -7.33
N THR A 437 -21.74 3.87 -8.00
CA THR A 437 -21.99 5.26 -7.60
C THR A 437 -22.70 5.33 -6.25
N ALA A 438 -23.74 4.52 -6.04
CA ALA A 438 -24.46 4.45 -4.78
C ALA A 438 -23.61 3.89 -3.63
N ASN A 439 -22.62 3.05 -3.94
CA ASN A 439 -21.66 2.55 -2.95
C ASN A 439 -20.62 3.61 -2.55
N MET A 440 -20.40 4.63 -3.38
CA MET A 440 -19.42 5.70 -3.15
C MET A 440 -20.04 6.96 -2.51
N ALA A 441 -21.27 7.28 -2.87
CA ALA A 441 -22.07 8.37 -2.28
C ALA A 441 -22.52 8.02 -0.86
#